data_AF-A0A2D0HQV3-F1
#
_entry.id   AF-A0A2D0HQV3-F1
#
_cell.length_a   1.000
_cell.length_b   1.000
_cell.length_c   1.000
_cell.angle_alpha   90.00
_cell.angle_beta   90.00
_cell.angle_gamma   90.00
#
_symmetry.space_group_name_H-M   'P 1'
#
loop_
_entity.id
_entity.type
_entity.pdbx_description
1 polymer ?
#
loop_
_entity_poly.entity_id
_entity_poly.type
_entity_poly.pdbx_seq_one_letter_code
_entity_poly.pdbx_strand_id
1 'polypeptide(L)' 'MTDQKTEGQRLEDLMIKTEVEMQRLGWTTEQGREHLVKYYGKRSRLLLTEDQLDNFLLFLQLTDSPTPNNQ' A
#
# COMPACT_ATOMS: atom_id res chain seq x y z
N MET A 1 3.19 28.59 -12.59
CA MET A 1 3.12 29.10 -11.21
C MET A 1 2.57 27.97 -10.37
N THR A 2 3.50 27.22 -9.75
CA THR A 2 3.32 26.24 -8.66
C THR A 2 2.21 25.17 -8.81
N ASP A 3 2.55 24.04 -9.43
CA ASP A 3 1.89 22.74 -9.29
C ASP A 3 2.02 22.17 -7.87
N GLN A 4 1.54 22.91 -6.86
CA GLN A 4 1.49 22.43 -5.46
C GLN A 4 0.24 21.58 -5.15
N LYS A 5 -0.53 21.18 -6.17
CA LYS A 5 -1.76 20.38 -5.99
C LYS A 5 -1.52 18.87 -6.06
N THR A 6 -0.36 18.42 -6.55
CA THR A 6 -0.19 17.04 -6.99
C THR A 6 0.18 16.06 -5.87
N GLU A 7 0.87 16.51 -4.83
CA GLU A 7 1.42 15.61 -3.78
C GLU A 7 0.33 15.04 -2.86
N GLY A 8 -0.56 15.88 -2.32
CA GLY A 8 -1.66 15.41 -1.48
C GLY A 8 -2.61 14.48 -2.23
N GLN A 9 -2.85 14.77 -3.50
CA GLN A 9 -3.74 13.99 -4.36
C GLN A 9 -3.13 12.62 -4.71
N ARG A 10 -1.81 12.56 -4.93
CA ARG A 10 -1.09 11.30 -5.16
C ARG A 10 -1.10 10.41 -3.91
N LEU A 11 -0.96 10.98 -2.71
CA LEU A 11 -1.05 10.20 -1.47
C LEU A 11 -2.43 9.57 -1.29
N GLU A 12 -3.49 10.33 -1.54
CA GLU A 12 -4.87 9.81 -1.52
C GLU A 12 -5.09 8.71 -2.57
N ASP A 13 -4.60 8.90 -3.79
CA ASP A 13 -4.70 7.90 -4.85
C ASP A 13 -3.98 6.60 -4.48
N LEU A 14 -2.78 6.68 -3.90
CA LEU A 14 -2.03 5.51 -3.42
C LEU A 14 -2.76 4.79 -2.28
N MET A 15 -3.38 5.53 -1.36
CA MET A 15 -4.17 4.96 -0.28
C MET A 15 -5.35 4.15 -0.79
N ILE A 16 -6.11 4.69 -1.74
CA ILE A 16 -7.25 4.02 -2.37
C ILE A 16 -6.78 2.78 -3.13
N LYS A 17 -5.74 2.91 -3.95
CA LYS A 17 -5.18 1.76 -4.71
C LYS A 17 -4.74 0.65 -3.79
N THR A 18 -4.02 0.99 -2.72
CA THR A 18 -3.57 0.02 -1.70
C THR A 18 -4.75 -0.71 -1.08
N GLU A 19 -5.83 0.00 -0.75
CA GLU A 19 -7.02 -0.60 -0.18
C GLU A 19 -7.72 -1.55 -1.16
N VAL A 20 -7.84 -1.16 -2.43
CA VAL A 20 -8.38 -2.00 -3.49
C VAL A 20 -7.55 -3.28 -3.66
N GLU A 21 -6.23 -3.17 -3.70
CA GLU A 21 -5.34 -4.34 -3.80
C GLU A 21 -5.42 -5.24 -2.57
N MET A 22 -5.48 -4.66 -1.37
CA MET A 22 -5.69 -5.43 -0.14
C MET A 22 -7.03 -6.19 -0.18
N GLN A 23 -8.13 -5.54 -0.58
CA GLN A 23 -9.43 -6.18 -0.70
C GLN A 23 -9.41 -7.30 -1.75
N ARG A 24 -8.75 -7.06 -2.89
CA ARG A 24 -8.58 -8.04 -3.97
C ARG A 24 -7.83 -9.29 -3.50
N LEU A 25 -6.78 -9.11 -2.70
CA LEU A 25 -6.00 -10.19 -2.09
C LEU A 25 -6.69 -10.82 -0.86
N GLY A 26 -7.83 -10.30 -0.42
CA GLY A 26 -8.48 -10.72 0.83
C GLY A 26 -7.69 -10.37 2.10
N TRP A 27 -6.77 -9.40 2.02
CA TRP A 27 -6.02 -8.93 3.17
C TRP A 27 -6.92 -8.14 4.12
N THR A 28 -6.86 -8.52 5.40
CA THR A 28 -7.52 -7.77 6.46
C THR A 28 -6.72 -6.51 6.81
N THR A 29 -7.42 -5.53 7.40
CA THR A 29 -6.80 -4.30 7.92
C THR A 29 -5.70 -4.59 8.94
N GLU A 30 -5.84 -5.68 9.70
CA GLU A 30 -4.85 -6.16 10.67
C GLU A 30 -3.57 -6.61 9.96
N GLN A 31 -3.66 -7.43 8.90
CA GLN A 31 -2.49 -7.86 8.12
C GLN A 31 -1.78 -6.68 7.45
N GLY A 32 -2.54 -5.73 6.92
CA GLY A 32 -1.98 -4.47 6.43
C GLY A 32 -1.22 -3.75 7.54
N ARG A 33 -1.86 -3.54 8.70
CA ARG A 33 -1.22 -2.87 9.85
C ARG A 33 0.05 -3.58 10.31
N GLU A 34 0.03 -4.90 10.43
CA GLU A 34 1.21 -5.69 10.81
C GLU A 34 2.35 -5.51 9.81
N HIS A 35 2.05 -5.52 8.51
CA HIS A 35 3.04 -5.22 7.48
C HIS A 35 3.62 -3.81 7.65
N LEU A 36 2.78 -2.80 7.87
CA LEU A 36 3.25 -1.43 8.07
C LEU A 36 4.13 -1.26 9.30
N VAL A 37 3.78 -1.93 10.40
CA VAL A 37 4.59 -1.93 11.62
C VAL A 37 5.91 -2.66 11.39
N LYS A 38 5.88 -3.79 10.68
CA LYS A 38 7.07 -4.62 10.42
C LYS A 38 8.08 -3.95 9.49
N TYR A 39 7.62 -3.31 8.41
CA TYR A 39 8.51 -2.73 7.38
C TYR A 39 8.77 -1.23 7.57
N TYR A 40 7.78 -0.48 8.06
CA TYR A 40 7.88 0.99 8.21
C TYR A 40 7.87 1.47 9.66
N GLY A 41 7.57 0.58 10.63
CA GLY A 41 7.41 0.97 12.04
C GLY A 41 6.15 1.82 12.29
N LYS A 42 5.19 1.84 11.36
CA LYS A 42 4.00 2.71 11.42
C LYS A 42 2.74 1.90 11.69
N ARG A 43 1.86 2.44 12.55
CA ARG A 43 0.58 1.81 12.90
C ARG A 43 -0.59 2.18 11.98
N SER A 44 -0.39 3.13 11.07
CA SER A 44 -1.43 3.62 10.17
C SER A 44 -0.82 4.03 8.84
N ARG A 45 -1.58 3.81 7.76
CA ARG A 45 -1.19 4.26 6.41
C ARG A 45 -1.12 5.78 6.30
N LEU A 46 -1.87 6.50 7.13
CA LEU A 46 -1.81 7.96 7.22
C LEU A 46 -0.47 8.49 7.77
N LEU A 47 0.34 7.62 8.38
CA LEU A 47 1.68 7.97 8.89
C LEU A 47 2.79 7.58 7.90
N LEU A 48 2.43 7.04 6.74
CA LEU A 48 3.36 6.68 5.69
C LEU A 48 3.64 7.88 4.80
N THR A 49 4.86 7.93 4.27
CA THR A 49 5.20 8.83 3.17
C THR A 49 4.72 8.26 1.85
N GLU A 50 4.69 9.10 0.81
CA GLU A 50 4.32 8.69 -0.54
C GLU A 50 5.14 7.49 -1.02
N ASP A 51 6.46 7.52 -0.83
CA ASP A 51 7.36 6.40 -1.17
C ASP A 51 7.03 5.10 -0.41
N GLN A 52 6.62 5.20 0.86
CA GLN A 52 6.27 4.02 1.66
C GLN A 52 4.94 3.41 1.19
N LEU A 53 3.98 4.25 0.80
CA LEU A 53 2.74 3.81 0.20
C LEU A 53 2.95 3.19 -1.18
N ASP A 54 3.81 3.80 -2.00
CA ASP A 54 4.17 3.29 -3.33
C ASP A 54 4.85 1.91 -3.23
N ASN A 55 5.82 1.75 -2.33
CA ASN A 55 6.43 0.45 -2.03
C ASN A 55 5.45 -0.59 -1.50
N PHE A 56 4.51 -0.18 -0.64
CA PHE A 56 3.49 -1.09 -0.12
C PHE A 56 2.51 -1.53 -1.22
N LEU A 57 2.07 -0.60 -2.07
CA LEU A 57 1.24 -0.90 -3.23
C LEU A 57 1.95 -1.86 -4.19
N LEU A 58 3.23 -1.60 -4.49
CA LEU A 58 4.06 -2.48 -5.32
C LEU A 58 4.18 -3.88 -4.71
N PHE A 59 4.40 -3.97 -3.39
CA PHE A 59 4.42 -5.25 -2.69
C PHE A 59 3.12 -6.02 -2.89
N LEU A 60 1.96 -5.37 -2.71
CA LEU A 60 0.65 -6.00 -2.90
C LEU A 60 0.46 -6.52 -4.34
N GLN A 61 0.79 -5.69 -5.33
CA GLN A 61 0.73 -6.07 -6.75
C GLN A 61 1.65 -7.26 -7.08
N LEU A 62 2.83 -7.33 -6.45
CA LEU A 62 3.77 -8.44 -6.63
C LEU A 62 3.32 -9.70 -5.90
N THR A 63 2.72 -9.61 -4.70
CA THR A 63 2.12 -10.77 -4.01
C THR A 63 0.99 -11.42 -4.79
N ASP A 64 0.30 -10.67 -5.64
CA ASP A 64 -0.73 -11.22 -6.53
C ASP A 64 -0.16 -11.88 -7.79
N SER A 65 1.15 -11.81 -8.02
CA SER A 65 1.77 -12.70 -9.01
C SER A 65 1.60 -14.12 -8.49
N PRO A 66 0.77 -14.97 -9.14
CA PRO A 66 0.73 -16.37 -8.76
C PRO A 66 2.11 -16.91 -9.12
N THR A 67 3.02 -16.99 -8.16
CA THR A 67 3.98 -18.08 -8.23
C THR A 67 3.11 -19.33 -8.34
N PRO A 68 3.18 -20.10 -9.44
CA PRO A 68 2.40 -21.30 -9.58
C PRO A 68 2.93 -22.26 -8.51
N ASN A 69 2.28 -22.27 -7.35
CA ASN A 69 2.63 -23.22 -6.32
C ASN A 69 2.02 -24.55 -6.73
N ASN A 70 2.85 -25.29 -7.47
CA ASN A 70 2.66 -26.65 -7.89
C ASN A 70 2.69 -27.56 -6.65
N GLN A 71 1.54 -27.76 -6.02
CA GLN A 71 1.29 -28.85 -5.08
C GLN A 71 -0.08 -29.48 -5.38
#